data_AF-A0A2E4D655-F1
#
_entry.id   AF-A0A2E4D655-F1
#
_cell.length_a   1.000
_cell.length_b   1.000
_cell.length_c   1.000
_cell.angle_alpha   90.00
_cell.angle_beta   90.00
_cell.angle_gamma   90.00
#
_symmetry.space_group_name_H-M   'P 1'
#
loop_
_entity.id
_entity.type
_entity.pdbx_description
1 polymer ?
#
loop_
_entity_poly.entity_id
_entity_poly.type
_entity_poly.pdbx_seq_one_letter_code
_entity_poly.pdbx_strand_id
1 'polypeptide(L)' 'MTKKDTLDFESSLNKLEKIVAKLEDGDISLEESVKSFEEGIGLVKECQKQLSAAELKVKKLLDNGDSVDLDS' A
#
# COMPACT_ATOMS: atom_id res chain seq x y z
N MET A 1 -4.76 -10.57 9.42
CA MET A 1 -4.51 -9.12 9.44
C MET A 1 -5.18 -8.55 10.69
N THR A 2 -4.56 -7.69 11.49
CA THR A 2 -5.34 -6.97 12.50
C THR A 2 -6.06 -5.80 11.84
N LYS A 3 -7.20 -5.37 12.38
CA LYS A 3 -7.96 -4.23 11.85
C LYS A 3 -7.12 -2.95 11.74
N LYS A 4 -6.07 -2.83 12.56
CA LYS A 4 -5.11 -1.73 12.55
C LYS A 4 -4.21 -1.75 11.31
N ASP A 5 -3.71 -2.92 10.91
CA ASP A 5 -2.84 -3.05 9.73
C ASP A 5 -3.61 -2.73 8.44
N THR A 6 -4.90 -3.13 8.37
CA THR A 6 -5.76 -2.82 7.21
C THR A 6 -6.04 -1.32 7.10
N LEU A 7 -6.33 -0.65 8.23
CA LEU A 7 -6.53 0.79 8.27
C LEU A 7 -5.26 1.56 7.88
N ASP A 8 -4.09 1.04 8.23
CA ASP A 8 -2.80 1.64 7.89
C ASP A 8 -2.48 1.52 6.39
N PHE A 9 -2.83 0.38 5.79
CA PHE A 9 -2.72 0.17 4.33
C PHE A 9 -3.63 1.14 3.56
N GLU A 10 -4.93 1.15 3.88
CA GLU A 10 -5.91 2.02 3.21
C GLU A 10 -5.54 3.50 3.36
N SER A 11 -5.01 3.88 4.53
CA SER A 11 -4.53 5.25 4.76
C SER A 11 -3.32 5.59 3.88
N SER A 12 -2.36 4.66 3.75
CA SER A 12 -1.17 4.86 2.93
C SER A 12 -1.51 4.93 1.45
N LEU A 13 -2.43 4.07 0.99
CA LEU A 13 -2.94 4.08 -0.36
C LEU A 13 -3.68 5.39 -0.69
N ASN A 14 -4.55 5.86 0.21
CA ASN A 14 -5.27 7.11 0.00
C ASN A 14 -4.35 8.34 -0.07
N LYS A 15 -3.25 8.35 0.70
CA LYS A 15 -2.23 9.39 0.59
C LYS A 15 -1.52 9.34 -0.76
N LEU A 16 -1.20 8.14 -1.24
CA LEU A 16 -0.55 7.96 -2.54
C LEU A 16 -1.43 8.47 -3.69
N GLU A 17 -2.74 8.15 -3.66
CA GLU A 17 -3.72 8.66 -4.64
C GLU A 17 -3.75 10.20 -4.67
N LYS A 18 -3.72 10.85 -3.50
CA LYS A 18 -3.68 12.32 -3.40
C LYS A 18 -2.40 12.90 -3.96
N ILE A 19 -1.26 12.25 -3.75
CA ILE A 19 0.02 12.68 -4.31
C ILE A 19 0.00 12.58 -5.83
N VAL A 20 -0.51 11.47 -6.38
CA VAL A 20 -0.65 11.28 -7.83
C VAL A 20 -1.54 12.38 -8.40
N ALA A 21 -2.71 12.62 -7.81
CA ALA A 21 -3.60 13.70 -8.25
C ALA A 21 -2.91 15.08 -8.21
N LYS A 22 -2.12 15.37 -7.16
CA LYS A 22 -1.36 16.63 -7.05
C LYS A 22 -0.29 16.76 -8.14
N LEU A 23 0.37 15.67 -8.51
CA LEU A 23 1.38 15.64 -9.57
C LEU A 23 0.75 15.79 -10.97
N GLU A 24 -0.48 15.30 -11.15
CA GLU A 24 -1.23 15.39 -12.42
C GLU A 24 -1.86 16.76 -12.66
N ASP A 25 -2.17 17.52 -11.60
CA ASP A 25 -2.83 18.83 -11.65
C ASP A 25 -1.97 19.91 -12.36
N GLY A 26 -0.65 19.69 -12.46
CA GLY A 26 0.25 20.51 -13.29
C GLY A 26 0.57 21.91 -12.75
N ASP A 27 -0.14 22.41 -11.75
CA ASP A 27 0.07 23.72 -11.09
C ASP A 27 1.04 23.64 -9.89
N ILE A 28 1.80 22.55 -9.80
CA ILE A 28 2.76 22.27 -8.72
C ILE A 28 4.15 22.79 -9.07
N SER A 29 4.80 23.45 -8.11
CA SER A 29 6.18 23.92 -8.29
C SER A 29 7.16 22.75 -8.40
N LEU A 30 8.31 22.94 -9.08
CA LEU A 30 9.32 21.90 -9.22
C LEU A 30 9.78 21.31 -7.88
N GLU A 31 9.99 22.17 -6.87
CA GLU A 31 10.43 21.73 -5.54
C GLU A 31 9.35 20.89 -4.85
N GLU A 32 8.08 21.27 -4.97
CA GLU A 32 6.97 20.46 -4.45
C GLU A 32 6.77 19.17 -5.23
N SER A 33 7.01 19.15 -6.54
CA SER A 33 6.94 17.94 -7.36
C SER A 33 7.97 16.92 -6.91
N VAL A 34 9.20 17.35 -6.63
CA VAL A 34 10.24 16.48 -6.10
C VAL A 34 9.85 15.93 -4.73
N LYS A 35 9.38 16.78 -3.80
CA LYS A 35 8.93 16.33 -2.47
C LYS A 35 7.78 15.34 -2.55
N SER A 36 6.78 15.64 -3.38
CA SER A 36 5.60 14.79 -3.57
C SER A 36 6.00 13.44 -4.17
N PHE A 37 6.96 13.43 -5.11
CA PHE A 37 7.50 12.20 -5.68
C PHE A 37 8.25 11.35 -4.63
N GLU A 38 9.13 11.97 -3.83
CA GLU A 38 9.84 11.26 -2.75
C GLU A 38 8.88 10.63 -1.74
N GLU A 39 7.85 11.37 -1.32
CA GLU A 39 6.80 10.86 -0.43
C GLU A 39 6.02 9.70 -1.08
N GLY A 40 5.66 9.84 -2.35
CA GLY A 40 4.99 8.79 -3.12
C GLY A 40 5.79 7.49 -3.18
N ILE A 41 7.10 7.57 -3.43
CA ILE A 41 8.00 6.40 -3.41
C ILE A 41 8.03 5.75 -2.02
N GLY A 42 8.04 6.56 -0.95
CA GLY A 42 7.95 6.06 0.42
C GLY A 42 6.68 5.27 0.68
N LEU A 43 5.53 5.81 0.28
CA LEU A 43 4.23 5.16 0.44
C LEU A 43 4.12 3.87 -0.38
N VAL A 44 4.62 3.85 -1.62
CA VAL A 44 4.65 2.64 -2.45
C VAL A 44 5.42 1.51 -1.76
N LYS A 45 6.60 1.81 -1.19
CA LYS A 45 7.40 0.82 -0.47
C LYS A 45 6.68 0.29 0.77
N GLU A 46 5.99 1.15 1.51
CA GLU A 46 5.23 0.74 2.69
C GLU A 46 4.03 -0.15 2.29
N CYS A 47 3.25 0.23 1.28
CA CYS A 47 2.17 -0.59 0.74
C CYS A 47 2.67 -1.97 0.30
N GLN A 48 3.79 -2.03 -0.44
CA GLN A 48 4.39 -3.30 -0.87
C GLN A 48 4.78 -4.18 0.32
N LYS A 49 5.41 -3.60 1.35
CA LYS A 49 5.80 -4.33 2.57
C LYS A 49 4.57 -4.91 3.28
N GLN A 50 3.49 -4.15 3.38
CA GLN A 50 2.25 -4.61 4.01
C GLN A 50 1.60 -5.74 3.20
N LEU A 51 1.56 -5.64 1.88
CA LEU A 51 1.08 -6.69 0.99
C LEU A 51 1.92 -7.98 1.13
N SER A 52 3.25 -7.88 1.10
CA SER A 52 4.13 -9.04 1.28
C SER A 52 3.95 -9.70 2.65
N ALA A 53 3.74 -8.92 3.71
CA ALA A 53 3.45 -9.47 5.04
C ALA A 53 2.11 -10.20 5.08
N ALA A 54 1.10 -9.67 4.37
CA ALA A 54 -0.21 -10.29 4.23
C ALA A 54 -0.12 -11.62 3.47
N GLU A 55 0.54 -11.64 2.31
CA GLU A 55 0.77 -12.83 1.50
C GLU A 55 1.50 -13.92 2.28
N LEU A 56 2.58 -13.57 3.00
CA LEU A 56 3.31 -14.52 3.83
C LEU A 56 2.41 -15.12 4.92
N LYS A 57 1.52 -14.32 5.50
CA LYS A 57 0.58 -14.80 6.52
C LYS A 57 -0.47 -15.74 5.90
N VAL A 58 -1.01 -15.42 4.74
CA VAL A 58 -1.93 -16.30 4.00
C VAL A 58 -1.25 -17.62 3.67
N LYS A 59 -0.04 -17.58 3.12
CA LYS A 59 0.75 -18.77 2.80
C LYS A 59 0.99 -19.65 4.03
N LYS A 60 1.34 -19.06 5.18
CA LYS A 60 1.51 -19.81 6.44
C LYS A 60 0.22 -20.46 6.94
N LEU A 61 -0.94 -19.87 6.68
CA LEU A 61 -2.23 -20.48 7.06
C LEU A 61 -2.54 -21.68 6.16
N LEU A 62 -2.32 -21.54 4.84
CA LEU A 62 -2.47 -22.60 3.86
C LEU A 62 -1.51 -23.78 4.12
N ASP A 63 -0.23 -23.50 4.39
CA ASP A 63 0.80 -24.52 4.65
C ASP A 63 0.54 -25.28 5.97
N ASN A 64 -0.19 -24.70 6.92
CA ASN A 64 -0.53 -25.34 8.20
C ASN A 64 -1.78 -26.24 8.14
N GLY A 65 -2.34 -26.49 6.95
CA GLY A 65 -3.41 -27.47 6.76
C GLY A 65 -4.83 -26.93 6.84
N ASP A 66 -5.02 -25.61 7.01
CA ASP A 66 -6.31 -24.98 6.76
C ASP A 66 -6.47 -24.81 5.24
N SER A 67 -6.97 -25.87 4.59
CA SER A 67 -7.44 -25.81 3.21
C SER A 67 -8.63 -24.85 3.13
N VAL A 68 -8.37 -23.58 2.83
CA VAL A 68 -9.41 -22.68 2.34
C VAL A 68 -9.51 -22.88 0.84
N ASP A 69 -10.61 -23.51 0.40
CA ASP A 69 -11.01 -23.52 -1.01
C ASP A 69 -11.23 -22.06 -1.43
N LEU A 70 -10.29 -21.51 -2.19
CA LEU A 70 -10.34 -20.13 -2.69
C LEU A 70 -11.03 -20.01 -4.06
N ASP A 71 -11.61 -21.10 -4.56
CA ASP A 71 -12.23 -21.19 -5.89
C ASP A 71 -13.74 -21.55 -5.86
N SER A 72 -14.46 -21.23 -4.78
CA SER A 72 -15.94 -21.38 -4.72
C SER A 72 -16.66 -20.05 -4.53
#